data_AF-A0A125RAB1-F1
#
_entry.id   AF-A0A125RAB1-F1
#
_cell.length_a   1.000
_cell.length_b   1.000
_cell.length_c   1.000
_cell.angle_alpha   90.00
_cell.angle_beta   90.00
_cell.angle_gamma   90.00
#
_symmetry.space_group_name_H-M   'P 1'
#
loop_
_entity.id
_entity.type
_entity.pdbx_description
1 polymer ?
#
loop_
_entity_poly.entity_id
_entity_poly.type
_entity_poly.pdbx_seq_one_letter_code
_entity_poly.pdbx_strand_id
1 'polypeptide(L)'
;MSSDDEKTFQEKVNEIKDTDEIKREETILKASERGANAKIRFQERRLERKKSRNEKKLQSYLKSAEKSVDKALKDADLEIDELSEEIALEIKNEEGPEDMILYKASSILEEIYLRTQLKILMAKNDLITNLQDVYEDNLELADYEEDVAALKEKTDHLIGTLEGKIATEKEELKEKYGGE
;
A
#
# COMPACT_ATOMS: atom_id res chain seq x y z
N MET A 1 -71.92 -13.49 6.49
CA MET A 1 -71.09 -12.35 6.09
C MET A 1 -71.64 -11.83 4.79
N SER A 2 -71.76 -10.51 4.64
CA SER A 2 -72.12 -9.91 3.35
C SER A 2 -70.98 -10.12 2.35
N SER A 3 -71.27 -10.15 1.05
CA SER A 3 -70.25 -10.15 -0.01
C SER A 3 -69.27 -8.97 0.11
N ASP A 4 -69.65 -7.89 0.78
CA ASP A 4 -68.82 -6.72 0.99
C ASP A 4 -67.84 -6.90 2.17
N ASP A 5 -68.27 -7.57 3.25
CA ASP A 5 -67.39 -7.87 4.40
C ASP A 5 -66.23 -8.80 4.00
N GLU A 6 -66.49 -9.74 3.08
CA GLU A 6 -65.52 -10.69 2.58
C GLU A 6 -64.49 -10.03 1.65
N LYS A 7 -64.91 -9.04 0.85
CA LYS A 7 -64.01 -8.22 0.02
C LYS A 7 -63.11 -7.33 0.86
N THR A 8 -63.67 -6.61 1.84
CA THR A 8 -62.90 -5.73 2.73
C THR A 8 -61.91 -6.51 3.59
N PHE A 9 -62.28 -7.73 4.03
CA PHE A 9 -61.36 -8.63 4.73
C PHE A 9 -60.20 -9.07 3.81
N GLN A 10 -60.49 -9.43 2.57
CA GLN A 10 -59.48 -9.87 1.61
C GLN A 10 -58.51 -8.74 1.22
N GLU A 11 -59.00 -7.51 1.07
CA GLU A 11 -58.17 -6.32 0.82
C GLU A 11 -57.19 -6.06 1.96
N LYS A 12 -57.63 -6.11 3.22
CA LYS A 12 -56.76 -5.96 4.40
C LYS A 12 -55.71 -7.06 4.49
N VAL A 13 -56.07 -8.29 4.15
CA VAL A 13 -55.11 -9.41 4.13
C VAL A 13 -54.05 -9.20 3.06
N ASN A 14 -54.41 -8.64 1.90
CA ASN A 14 -53.46 -8.34 0.83
C ASN A 14 -52.57 -7.15 1.19
N GLU A 15 -53.12 -6.09 1.80
CA GLU A 15 -52.35 -4.94 2.31
C GLU A 15 -51.28 -5.39 3.31
N ILE A 16 -51.63 -6.24 4.29
CA ILE A 16 -50.67 -6.76 5.27
C ILE A 16 -49.56 -7.57 4.60
N LYS A 17 -49.90 -8.40 3.61
CA LYS A 17 -48.90 -9.20 2.87
C LYS A 17 -47.93 -8.33 2.10
N ASP A 18 -48.45 -7.38 1.32
CA ASP A 18 -47.65 -6.45 0.52
C ASP A 18 -46.73 -5.61 1.45
N THR A 19 -47.24 -5.18 2.63
CA THR A 19 -46.46 -4.41 3.60
C THR A 19 -45.36 -5.25 4.27
N ASP A 20 -45.65 -6.50 4.58
CA ASP A 20 -44.67 -7.43 5.17
C ASP A 20 -43.59 -7.84 4.16
N GLU A 21 -43.91 -7.88 2.87
CA GLU A 21 -42.95 -8.09 1.79
C GLU A 21 -41.91 -6.95 1.73
N ILE A 22 -42.35 -5.70 1.67
CA ILE A 22 -41.47 -4.52 1.70
C ILE A 22 -40.57 -4.52 2.95
N LYS A 23 -41.11 -4.83 4.14
CA LYS A 23 -40.31 -4.90 5.38
C LYS A 23 -39.25 -6.00 5.33
N ARG A 24 -39.55 -7.13 4.69
CA ARG A 24 -38.56 -8.20 4.48
C ARG A 24 -37.47 -7.74 3.54
N GLU A 25 -37.81 -7.08 2.44
CA GLU A 25 -36.83 -6.53 1.50
C GLU A 25 -35.91 -5.50 2.14
N GLU A 26 -36.44 -4.57 2.93
CA GLU A 26 -35.63 -3.63 3.72
C GLU A 26 -34.66 -4.33 4.67
N THR A 27 -35.11 -5.42 5.29
CA THR A 27 -34.28 -6.19 6.22
C THR A 27 -33.16 -6.91 5.47
N ILE A 28 -33.46 -7.47 4.30
CA ILE A 28 -32.48 -8.10 3.41
C ILE A 28 -31.47 -7.07 2.91
N LEU A 29 -31.94 -5.88 2.49
CA LEU A 29 -31.08 -4.79 2.06
C LEU A 29 -30.11 -4.36 3.16
N LYS A 30 -30.60 -4.09 4.37
CA LYS A 30 -29.75 -3.73 5.53
C LYS A 30 -28.73 -4.81 5.86
N ALA A 31 -29.10 -6.08 5.74
CA ALA A 31 -28.16 -7.19 5.96
C ALA A 31 -27.09 -7.25 4.86
N SER A 32 -27.50 -7.05 3.59
CA SER A 32 -26.62 -6.99 2.43
C SER A 32 -25.61 -5.84 2.52
N GLU A 33 -26.07 -4.63 2.86
CA GLU A 33 -25.23 -3.45 3.09
C GLU A 33 -24.17 -3.70 4.16
N ARG A 34 -24.58 -4.27 5.31
CA ARG A 34 -23.65 -4.58 6.40
C ARG A 34 -22.60 -5.60 5.95
N GLY A 35 -23.02 -6.64 5.24
CA GLY A 35 -22.12 -7.66 4.70
C GLY A 35 -21.12 -7.09 3.69
N ALA A 36 -21.61 -6.28 2.75
CA ALA A 36 -20.78 -5.64 1.74
C ALA A 36 -19.78 -4.64 2.35
N ASN A 37 -20.25 -3.79 3.27
CA ASN A 37 -19.40 -2.86 4.02
C ASN A 37 -18.33 -3.59 4.84
N ALA A 38 -18.67 -4.72 5.47
CA ALA A 38 -17.71 -5.54 6.20
C ALA A 38 -16.63 -6.10 5.24
N LYS A 39 -17.03 -6.55 4.05
CA LYS A 39 -16.11 -7.04 3.01
C LYS A 39 -15.18 -5.92 2.54
N ILE A 40 -15.71 -4.74 2.22
CA ILE A 40 -14.92 -3.56 1.80
C ILE A 40 -13.89 -3.20 2.88
N ARG A 41 -14.33 -3.03 4.13
CA ARG A 41 -13.43 -2.71 5.26
C ARG A 41 -12.33 -3.76 5.47
N PHE A 42 -12.63 -5.03 5.22
CA PHE A 42 -11.63 -6.08 5.30
C PHE A 42 -10.55 -5.91 4.22
N GLN A 43 -10.94 -5.64 2.97
CA GLN A 43 -9.98 -5.40 1.89
C GLN A 43 -9.16 -4.13 2.14
N GLU A 44 -9.78 -3.03 2.58
CA GLU A 44 -9.08 -1.79 2.93
C GLU A 44 -8.03 -2.00 4.03
N ARG A 45 -8.37 -2.74 5.09
CA ARG A 45 -7.41 -3.07 6.15
C ARG A 45 -6.25 -3.92 5.62
N ARG A 46 -6.51 -4.80 4.67
CA ARG A 46 -5.48 -5.63 4.05
C ARG A 46 -4.57 -4.78 3.15
N LEU A 47 -5.14 -3.86 2.38
CA LEU A 47 -4.43 -2.88 1.57
C LEU A 47 -3.51 -2.02 2.45
N GLU A 48 -4.04 -1.44 3.52
CA GLU A 48 -3.28 -0.60 4.45
C GLU A 48 -2.09 -1.34 5.07
N ARG A 49 -2.31 -2.61 5.44
CA ARG A 49 -1.23 -3.46 5.95
C ARG A 49 -0.16 -3.72 4.90
N LYS A 50 -0.53 -3.92 3.63
CA LYS A 50 0.44 -4.09 2.55
C LYS A 50 1.24 -2.79 2.34
N LYS A 51 0.57 -1.64 2.21
CA LYS A 51 1.21 -0.32 2.12
C LYS A 51 2.23 -0.08 3.23
N SER A 52 1.83 -0.32 4.48
CA SER A 52 2.70 -0.16 5.64
C SER A 52 3.92 -1.08 5.61
N ARG A 53 3.79 -2.31 5.08
CA ARG A 53 4.94 -3.21 4.92
C ARG A 53 5.90 -2.72 3.82
N ASN A 54 5.37 -2.29 2.68
CA ASN A 54 6.18 -1.78 1.57
C ASN A 54 6.96 -0.54 2.00
N GLU A 55 6.32 0.38 2.73
CA GLU A 55 7.01 1.56 3.28
C GLU A 55 8.15 1.15 4.24
N LYS A 56 7.90 0.21 5.16
CA LYS A 56 8.96 -0.27 6.07
C LYS A 56 10.11 -0.95 5.32
N LYS A 57 9.79 -1.70 4.26
CA LYS A 57 10.77 -2.37 3.40
C LYS A 57 11.63 -1.33 2.67
N LEU A 58 11.02 -0.31 2.07
CA LEU A 58 11.70 0.83 1.45
C LEU A 58 12.67 1.52 2.42
N GLN A 59 12.19 1.90 3.61
CA GLN A 59 13.02 2.55 4.62
C GLN A 59 14.19 1.67 5.07
N SER A 60 13.96 0.36 5.20
CA SER A 60 15.02 -0.60 5.53
C SER A 60 16.10 -0.67 4.46
N TYR A 61 15.72 -0.65 3.18
CA TYR A 61 16.67 -0.69 2.07
C TYR A 61 17.50 0.58 1.95
N LEU A 62 16.86 1.75 2.08
CA LEU A 62 17.57 3.03 2.11
C LEU A 62 18.61 3.06 3.24
N LYS A 63 18.20 2.69 4.46
CA LYS A 63 19.10 2.64 5.62
C LYS A 63 20.25 1.65 5.43
N SER A 64 20.01 0.52 4.76
CA SER A 64 21.06 -0.46 4.49
C SER A 64 22.07 0.09 3.50
N ALA A 65 21.62 0.76 2.44
CA ALA A 65 22.48 1.37 1.44
C ALA A 65 23.34 2.51 2.04
N GLU A 66 22.72 3.39 2.83
CA GLU A 66 23.43 4.45 3.58
C GLU A 66 24.54 3.86 4.44
N LYS A 67 24.25 2.82 5.22
CA LYS A 67 25.27 2.15 6.05
C LYS A 67 26.42 1.56 5.25
N SER A 68 26.14 0.99 4.09
CA SER A 68 27.18 0.43 3.22
C SER A 68 28.08 1.53 2.64
N VAL A 69 27.52 2.67 2.24
CA VAL A 69 28.26 3.85 1.78
C VAL A 69 29.10 4.43 2.91
N ASP A 70 28.50 4.67 4.08
CA ASP A 70 29.19 5.19 5.26
C ASP A 70 30.36 4.30 5.66
N LYS A 71 30.17 2.98 5.60
CA LYS A 71 31.23 2.02 5.89
C LYS A 71 32.36 2.12 4.86
N ALA A 72 32.04 2.18 3.57
CA ALA A 72 33.05 2.30 2.51
C ALA A 72 33.90 3.56 2.67
N LEU A 73 33.28 4.69 3.05
CA LEU A 73 33.99 5.93 3.32
C LEU A 73 34.88 5.84 4.57
N LYS A 74 34.37 5.28 5.67
CA LYS A 74 35.16 5.09 6.90
C LYS A 74 36.35 4.16 6.71
N ASP A 75 36.16 3.07 5.95
CA ASP A 75 37.26 2.17 5.61
C ASP A 75 38.34 2.95 4.81
N ALA A 76 37.93 3.81 3.88
CA ALA A 76 38.85 4.63 3.09
C ALA A 76 39.59 5.67 3.94
N ASP A 77 38.90 6.36 4.85
CA ASP A 77 39.52 7.33 5.76
C ASP A 77 40.61 6.66 6.61
N LEU A 78 40.32 5.46 7.15
CA LEU A 78 41.30 4.68 7.91
C LEU A 78 42.52 4.28 7.06
N GLU A 79 42.29 3.79 5.83
CA GLU A 79 43.37 3.44 4.91
C GLU A 79 44.24 4.67 4.55
N ILE A 80 43.64 5.86 4.44
CA ILE A 80 44.36 7.11 4.14
C ILE A 80 45.18 7.59 5.35
N ASP A 81 44.62 7.48 6.56
CA ASP A 81 45.33 7.82 7.80
C ASP A 81 46.56 6.91 7.98
N GLU A 82 46.39 5.60 7.80
CA GLU A 82 47.48 4.62 7.84
C GLU A 82 48.58 4.93 6.81
N LEU A 83 48.20 5.20 5.56
CA LEU A 83 49.15 5.59 4.51
C LEU A 83 49.90 6.88 4.86
N SER A 84 49.22 7.85 5.47
CA SER A 84 49.83 9.12 5.86
C SER A 84 50.88 8.94 6.96
N GLU A 85 50.62 8.04 7.91
CA GLU A 85 51.59 7.65 8.94
C GLU A 85 52.80 6.91 8.35
N GLU A 86 52.57 5.99 7.42
CA GLU A 86 53.64 5.26 6.71
C GLU A 86 54.57 6.21 5.95
N ILE A 87 54.02 7.17 5.18
CA ILE A 87 54.81 8.18 4.47
C ILE A 87 55.65 9.01 5.44
N ALA A 88 55.06 9.45 6.55
CA ALA A 88 55.76 10.26 7.55
C ALA A 88 56.94 9.49 8.17
N LEU A 89 56.79 8.18 8.36
CA LEU A 89 57.86 7.31 8.85
C LEU A 89 58.95 7.09 7.80
N GLU A 90 58.60 6.78 6.54
CA GLU A 90 59.58 6.58 5.46
C GLU A 90 60.44 7.83 5.23
N ILE A 91 59.82 9.02 5.21
CA ILE A 91 60.53 10.31 5.08
C ILE A 91 61.47 10.51 6.27
N LYS A 92 60.98 10.29 7.49
CA LYS A 92 61.78 10.48 8.71
C LYS A 92 62.98 9.54 8.78
N ASN A 93 62.84 8.32 8.26
CA ASN A 93 63.89 7.31 8.27
C ASN A 93 64.86 7.42 7.07
N GLU A 94 64.65 8.38 6.16
CA GLU A 94 65.43 8.54 4.93
C GLU A 94 65.45 7.26 4.06
N GLU A 95 64.34 6.51 4.04
CA GLU A 95 64.22 5.21 3.35
C GLU A 95 64.19 5.32 1.81
N GLY A 96 64.24 6.53 1.27
CA GLY A 96 64.39 6.80 -0.16
C GLY A 96 64.27 8.28 -0.51
N PRO A 97 64.45 8.64 -1.80
CA PRO A 97 64.16 9.99 -2.27
C PRO A 97 62.68 10.34 -2.04
N GLU A 98 62.41 11.51 -1.47
CA GLU A 98 61.05 11.97 -1.14
C GLU A 98 60.09 11.90 -2.34
N ASP A 99 60.56 12.30 -3.53
CA ASP A 99 59.77 12.25 -4.77
C ASP A 99 59.24 10.83 -5.08
N MET A 100 60.04 9.80 -4.79
CA MET A 100 59.67 8.42 -5.05
C MET A 100 58.69 7.89 -3.99
N ILE A 101 58.84 8.30 -2.73
CA ILE A 101 57.89 8.01 -1.64
C ILE A 101 56.52 8.61 -1.99
N LEU A 102 56.48 9.89 -2.37
CA LEU A 102 55.26 10.58 -2.76
C LEU A 102 54.62 9.99 -4.02
N TYR A 103 55.42 9.54 -4.99
CA TYR A 103 54.89 8.86 -6.17
C TYR A 103 54.17 7.55 -5.82
N LYS A 104 54.77 6.72 -4.96
CA LYS A 104 54.14 5.47 -4.48
C LYS A 104 52.86 5.77 -3.71
N ALA A 105 52.90 6.74 -2.80
CA ALA A 105 51.75 7.18 -2.04
C ALA A 105 50.59 7.63 -2.95
N SER A 106 50.89 8.41 -3.98
CA SER A 106 49.89 8.83 -4.97
C SER A 106 49.23 7.63 -5.67
N SER A 107 50.01 6.60 -6.00
CA SER A 107 49.46 5.38 -6.61
C SER A 107 48.55 4.60 -5.65
N ILE A 108 48.90 4.54 -4.37
CA ILE A 108 48.08 3.85 -3.35
C ILE A 108 46.79 4.64 -3.10
N LEU A 109 46.86 5.98 -3.01
CA LEU A 109 45.68 6.83 -2.89
C LEU A 109 44.69 6.64 -4.05
N GLU A 110 45.20 6.52 -5.28
CA GLU A 110 44.36 6.23 -6.44
C GLU A 110 43.69 4.85 -6.32
N GLU A 111 44.39 3.84 -5.80
CA GLU A 111 43.81 2.53 -5.54
C GLU A 111 42.71 2.60 -4.46
N ILE A 112 42.96 3.27 -3.33
CA ILE A 112 41.97 3.48 -2.27
C ILE A 112 40.72 4.16 -2.84
N TYR A 113 40.91 5.21 -3.65
CA TYR A 113 39.82 5.92 -4.30
C TYR A 113 38.99 5.00 -5.20
N LEU A 114 39.63 4.24 -6.11
CA LEU A 114 38.93 3.35 -7.03
C LEU A 114 38.19 2.21 -6.29
N ARG A 115 38.81 1.61 -5.27
CA ARG A 115 38.17 0.58 -4.45
C ARG A 115 36.96 1.12 -3.68
N THR A 116 37.06 2.34 -3.16
CA THR A 116 35.96 3.01 -2.45
C THR A 116 34.81 3.33 -3.40
N GLN A 117 35.11 3.85 -4.59
CA GLN A 117 34.10 4.07 -5.62
C GLN A 117 33.39 2.79 -6.02
N LEU A 118 34.12 1.68 -6.17
CA LEU A 118 33.53 0.39 -6.47
C LEU A 118 32.56 -0.06 -5.37
N LYS A 119 32.96 0.02 -4.09
CA LYS A 119 32.10 -0.32 -2.95
C LYS A 119 30.81 0.53 -2.94
N ILE A 120 30.91 1.83 -3.20
CA ILE A 120 29.76 2.74 -3.28
C ILE A 120 28.84 2.37 -4.46
N LEU A 121 29.40 2.08 -5.64
CA LEU A 121 28.64 1.65 -6.81
C LEU A 121 27.92 0.32 -6.57
N MET A 122 28.55 -0.62 -5.86
CA MET A 122 27.90 -1.86 -5.44
C MET A 122 26.71 -1.59 -4.52
N ALA A 123 26.88 -0.75 -3.50
CA ALA A 123 25.78 -0.36 -2.60
C ALA A 123 24.63 0.32 -3.36
N LYS A 124 24.95 1.15 -4.37
CA LYS A 124 23.95 1.77 -5.25
C LYS A 124 23.20 0.71 -6.08
N ASN A 125 23.91 -0.26 -6.67
CA ASN A 125 23.27 -1.32 -7.45
C ASN A 125 22.37 -2.20 -6.58
N ASP A 126 22.83 -2.56 -5.38
CA ASP A 126 22.00 -3.29 -4.42
C ASP A 126 20.75 -2.50 -4.05
N LEU A 127 20.87 -1.19 -3.84
CA LEU A 127 19.71 -0.32 -3.60
C LEU A 127 18.76 -0.32 -4.80
N ILE A 128 19.26 -0.19 -6.03
CA ILE A 128 18.44 -0.20 -7.25
C ILE A 128 17.64 -1.50 -7.35
N THR A 129 18.30 -2.65 -7.19
CA THR A 129 17.64 -3.97 -7.21
C THR A 129 16.54 -4.06 -6.15
N ASN A 130 16.85 -3.66 -4.92
CA ASN A 130 15.88 -3.65 -3.83
C ASN A 130 14.69 -2.68 -4.07
N LEU A 131 14.94 -1.55 -4.73
CA LEU A 131 13.89 -0.59 -5.11
C LEU A 131 13.02 -1.11 -6.25
N GLN A 132 13.57 -1.91 -7.17
CA GLN A 132 12.80 -2.59 -8.21
C GLN A 132 11.79 -3.56 -7.58
N ASP A 133 12.22 -4.36 -6.58
CA ASP A 133 11.30 -5.24 -5.84
C ASP A 133 10.15 -4.47 -5.18
N VAL A 134 10.44 -3.31 -4.56
CA VAL A 134 9.40 -2.47 -3.93
C VAL A 134 8.48 -1.85 -4.98
N TYR A 135 9.01 -1.50 -6.14
CA TYR A 135 8.21 -0.97 -7.24
C TYR A 135 7.23 -2.01 -7.78
N GLU A 136 7.66 -3.26 -7.96
CA GLU A 136 6.79 -4.38 -8.33
C GLU A 136 5.70 -4.61 -7.27
N ASP A 137 6.07 -4.66 -5.99
CA ASP A 137 5.12 -4.77 -4.87
C ASP A 137 4.08 -3.61 -4.87
N ASN A 138 4.47 -2.42 -5.34
CA ASN A 138 3.61 -1.24 -5.45
C ASN A 138 2.69 -1.27 -6.68
N LEU A 139 3.10 -1.89 -7.79
CA LEU A 139 2.23 -2.13 -8.92
C LEU A 139 1.10 -3.08 -8.54
N GLU A 140 1.41 -4.19 -7.85
CA GLU A 140 0.38 -5.09 -7.33
C GLU A 140 -0.57 -4.40 -6.34
N LEU A 141 -0.07 -3.43 -5.58
CA LEU A 141 -0.90 -2.62 -4.70
C LEU A 141 -1.88 -1.74 -5.48
N ALA A 142 -1.46 -1.15 -6.59
CA ALA A 142 -2.30 -0.32 -7.43
C ALA A 142 -3.48 -1.11 -8.03
N ASP A 143 -3.21 -2.30 -8.56
CA ASP A 143 -4.27 -3.20 -9.06
C ASP A 143 -5.27 -3.55 -7.95
N TYR A 144 -4.77 -3.80 -6.75
CA TYR A 144 -5.61 -4.11 -5.60
C TYR A 144 -6.42 -2.91 -5.09
N GLU A 145 -5.90 -1.69 -5.25
CA GLU A 145 -6.66 -0.46 -4.98
C GLU A 145 -7.82 -0.29 -5.96
N GLU A 146 -7.58 -0.56 -7.24
CA GLU A 146 -8.59 -0.54 -8.28
C GLU A 146 -9.70 -1.57 -8.00
N ASP A 147 -9.33 -2.79 -7.63
CA ASP A 147 -10.28 -3.84 -7.23
C ASP A 147 -11.17 -3.41 -6.06
N VAL A 148 -10.60 -2.74 -5.04
CA VAL A 148 -11.35 -2.23 -3.89
C VAL A 148 -12.27 -1.09 -4.29
N ALA A 149 -11.83 -0.19 -5.18
CA ALA A 149 -12.64 0.90 -5.70
C ALA A 149 -13.82 0.37 -6.52
N ALA A 150 -13.57 -0.57 -7.44
CA ALA A 150 -14.61 -1.21 -8.25
C ALA A 150 -15.62 -1.97 -7.38
N LEU A 151 -15.15 -2.65 -6.31
CA LEU A 151 -16.04 -3.31 -5.36
C LEU A 151 -16.98 -2.31 -4.65
N LYS A 152 -16.48 -1.14 -4.27
CA LYS A 152 -17.28 -0.07 -3.66
C LYS A 152 -18.33 0.44 -4.63
N GLU A 153 -17.91 0.84 -5.83
CA GLU A 153 -18.81 1.35 -6.85
C GLU A 153 -19.94 0.37 -7.18
N LYS A 154 -19.60 -0.91 -7.37
CA LYS A 154 -20.59 -1.97 -7.61
C LYS A 154 -21.54 -2.16 -6.44
N THR A 155 -21.04 -2.04 -5.22
CA THR A 155 -21.84 -2.15 -4.00
C THR A 155 -22.81 -0.98 -3.88
N ASP A 156 -22.32 0.24 -4.06
CA ASP A 156 -23.11 1.47 -3.99
C ASP A 156 -24.21 1.50 -5.07
N HIS A 157 -23.88 1.08 -6.30
CA HIS A 157 -24.84 0.97 -7.39
C HIS A 157 -25.96 -0.05 -7.08
N LEU A 158 -25.58 -1.22 -6.54
CA LEU A 158 -26.55 -2.26 -6.18
C LEU A 158 -27.48 -1.78 -5.06
N ILE A 159 -26.93 -1.15 -4.01
CA ILE A 159 -27.70 -0.60 -2.90
C ILE A 159 -28.67 0.46 -3.42
N GLY A 160 -28.20 1.45 -4.18
CA GLY A 160 -29.06 2.50 -4.72
C GLY A 160 -30.17 1.96 -5.63
N THR A 161 -29.90 0.90 -6.40
CA THR A 161 -30.93 0.23 -7.22
C THR A 161 -32.00 -0.44 -6.35
N LEU A 162 -31.60 -1.13 -5.28
CA LEU A 162 -32.53 -1.80 -4.36
C LEU A 162 -33.33 -0.78 -3.54
N GLU A 163 -32.69 0.28 -3.06
CA GLU A 163 -33.37 1.39 -2.39
C GLU A 163 -34.42 2.04 -3.29
N GLY A 164 -34.09 2.25 -4.57
CA GLY A 164 -35.02 2.77 -5.57
C GLY A 164 -36.24 1.86 -5.78
N LYS A 165 -36.04 0.55 -5.91
CA LYS A 165 -37.15 -0.42 -6.02
C LYS A 165 -38.07 -0.40 -4.81
N ILE A 166 -37.49 -0.48 -3.60
CA ILE A 166 -38.25 -0.42 -2.34
C ILE A 166 -39.01 0.91 -2.25
N ALA A 167 -38.43 2.02 -2.71
CA ALA A 167 -39.10 3.32 -2.72
C ALA A 167 -40.30 3.33 -3.67
N THR A 168 -40.17 2.79 -4.89
CA THR A 168 -41.27 2.65 -5.85
C THR A 168 -42.38 1.75 -5.30
N GLU A 169 -42.04 0.58 -4.76
CA GLU A 169 -43.02 -0.35 -4.18
C GLU A 169 -43.80 0.28 -3.01
N LYS A 170 -43.13 1.09 -2.18
CA LYS A 170 -43.82 1.84 -1.12
C LYS A 170 -44.78 2.90 -1.65
N GLU A 171 -44.42 3.55 -2.75
CA GLU A 171 -45.29 4.53 -3.41
C GLU A 171 -46.51 3.84 -4.02
N GLU A 172 -46.32 2.74 -4.74
CA GLU A 172 -47.40 1.91 -5.28
C GLU A 172 -48.33 1.37 -4.18
N LEU A 173 -47.78 0.94 -3.04
CA LEU A 173 -48.56 0.45 -1.90
C LEU A 173 -49.40 1.58 -1.28
N LYS A 174 -48.85 2.81 -1.19
CA LYS A 174 -49.60 3.99 -0.77
C LYS A 174 -50.72 4.34 -1.75
N GLU A 175 -50.49 4.27 -3.06
CA GLU A 175 -51.54 4.56 -4.05
C GLU A 175 -52.64 3.48 -4.06
N LYS A 176 -52.27 2.21 -3.83
CA LYS A 176 -53.17 1.05 -3.91
C LYS A 176 -54.06 0.91 -2.67
N TYR A 177 -53.56 1.24 -1.49
CA TYR A 177 -54.27 1.06 -0.21
C TYR A 177 -54.49 2.36 0.58
N GLY A 178 -53.80 3.44 0.22
CA GLY A 178 -53.95 4.76 0.82
C GLY A 178 -54.85 5.68 -0.01
N GLY A 179 -56.16 5.50 0.12
CA GLY A 179 -57.12 6.56 -0.17
C GLY A 179 -57.49 7.26 1.13
N GLU A 180 -56.97 8.49 1.33
CA GLU A 180 -57.15 9.39 2.49
C GLU A 180 -57.08 8.78 3.91
#